data_AF-A0A933ITZ3-F1
#
_entry.id   AF-A0A933ITZ3-F1
#
_cell.length_a   1.000
_cell.length_b   1.000
_cell.length_c   1.000
_cell.angle_alpha   90.00
_cell.angle_beta   90.00
_cell.angle_gamma   90.00
#
_symmetry.space_group_name_H-M   'P 1'
#
loop_
_entity.id
_entity.type
_entity.pdbx_description
1 polymer ?
#
loop_
_entity_poly.entity_id
_entity_poly.type
_entity_poly.pdbx_seq_one_letter_code
_entity_poly.pdbx_strand_id
1 'polypeptide(L)'
;MAGFGGQGIVLAGNILGKAAALYEGLNAVFTQSYGPEARGGSCSADVIISTEAIYYPRVAQPKVLVLMSEDAKNTYGPNTAENGSILIDEDLVQLEQPPKNTRLYKIPSTRIAENLGRKIVANIVMLGFITAVTGIIGYESMKKAILASIPPGTEKLNLSAFDEGYNYGNSKYP
;
A
#
# COMPACT_ATOMS: atom_id res chain seq x y z
N MET A 1 -0.52 -4.58 -3.62
CA MET A 1 -0.79 -3.17 -3.98
C MET A 1 -0.75 -3.05 -5.49
N ALA A 2 -1.66 -2.30 -6.10
CA ALA A 2 -1.74 -2.14 -7.56
C ALA A 2 -2.10 -0.72 -7.97
N GLY A 3 -1.56 -0.27 -9.10
CA GLY A 3 -1.73 1.07 -9.66
C GLY A 3 -1.01 1.21 -11.00
N PHE A 4 -0.54 2.42 -11.32
CA PHE A 4 0.23 2.71 -12.52
C PHE A 4 1.74 2.85 -12.25
N GLY A 5 2.54 2.56 -13.28
CA GLY A 5 3.96 2.88 -13.28
C GLY A 5 4.21 4.36 -12.97
N GLY A 6 5.11 4.64 -12.03
CA GLY A 6 5.41 6.00 -11.56
C GLY A 6 4.69 6.41 -10.26
N GLN A 7 3.68 5.67 -9.81
CA GLN A 7 3.03 5.91 -8.51
C GLN A 7 3.83 5.38 -7.30
N GLY A 8 4.96 4.68 -7.52
CA GLY A 8 5.76 4.13 -6.42
C GLY A 8 5.16 2.87 -5.77
N ILE A 9 4.32 2.11 -6.49
CA ILE A 9 3.68 0.86 -6.01
C ILE A 9 4.73 -0.18 -5.58
N VAL A 10 5.73 -0.41 -6.44
CA VAL A 10 6.86 -1.32 -6.17
C VAL A 10 7.66 -0.89 -4.94
N LEU A 11 7.97 0.41 -4.85
CA LEU A 11 8.70 0.96 -3.70
C LEU A 11 7.90 0.75 -2.41
N ALA A 12 6.59 1.01 -2.42
CA ALA A 12 5.75 0.82 -1.25
C ALA A 12 5.68 -0.64 -0.81
N GLY A 13 5.52 -1.58 -1.74
CA GLY A 13 5.57 -3.01 -1.42
C GLY A 13 6.93 -3.44 -0.86
N ASN A 14 8.03 -2.90 -1.41
CA ASN A 14 9.37 -3.18 -0.89
C ASN A 14 9.56 -2.65 0.54
N ILE A 15 9.08 -1.44 0.82
CA ILE A 15 9.09 -0.84 2.17
C ILE A 15 8.29 -1.70 3.14
N LEU A 16 7.07 -2.11 2.77
CA LEU A 16 6.22 -2.96 3.61
C LEU A 16 6.90 -4.30 3.93
N GLY A 17 7.52 -4.95 2.92
CA GLY A 17 8.27 -6.19 3.12
C GLY A 17 9.50 -6.02 4.01
N LYS A 18 10.26 -4.92 3.82
CA LYS A 18 11.39 -4.58 4.71
C LYS A 18 10.92 -4.30 6.13
N ALA A 19 9.78 -3.63 6.30
CA ALA A 19 9.21 -3.36 7.61
C ALA A 19 8.94 -4.65 8.39
N ALA A 20 8.27 -5.60 7.72
CA ALA A 20 8.02 -6.93 8.27
C ALA A 20 9.31 -7.69 8.60
N ALA A 21 10.23 -7.79 7.64
CA ALA A 21 11.41 -8.64 7.78
C ALA A 21 12.48 -8.08 8.72
N LEU A 22 12.76 -6.78 8.62
CA LEU A 22 13.91 -6.16 9.30
C LEU A 22 13.56 -5.56 10.66
N TYR A 23 12.30 -5.19 10.88
CA TYR A 23 11.90 -4.44 12.07
C TYR A 23 10.80 -5.11 12.91
N GLU A 24 10.07 -6.10 12.37
CA GLU A 24 9.09 -6.91 13.11
C GLU A 24 9.56 -8.36 13.35
N GLY A 25 10.66 -8.79 12.74
CA GLY A 25 11.16 -10.17 12.85
C GLY A 25 10.25 -11.21 12.19
N LEU A 26 9.43 -10.80 11.22
CA LEU A 26 8.53 -11.67 10.47
C LEU A 26 9.19 -12.19 9.18
N ASN A 27 8.67 -13.28 8.62
CA ASN A 27 9.04 -13.71 7.28
C ASN A 27 8.30 -12.85 6.25
N ALA A 28 9.00 -12.35 5.24
CA ALA A 28 8.39 -11.59 4.16
C ALA A 28 8.90 -12.03 2.78
N VAL A 29 7.98 -12.21 1.84
CA VAL A 29 8.28 -12.41 0.41
C VAL A 29 7.68 -11.26 -0.38
N PHE A 30 8.49 -10.64 -1.22
CA PHE A 30 8.11 -9.54 -2.09
C PHE A 30 8.17 -9.99 -3.54
N THR A 31 7.07 -9.82 -4.28
CA THR A 31 7.01 -10.04 -5.73
C THR A 31 6.41 -8.82 -6.41
N GLN A 32 6.85 -8.54 -7.63
CA GLN A 32 6.36 -7.42 -8.43
C GLN A 32 5.97 -7.89 -9.82
N SER A 33 4.97 -7.25 -10.41
CA SER A 33 4.56 -7.47 -11.78
C SER A 33 4.36 -6.15 -12.50
N TYR A 34 4.74 -6.15 -13.77
CA TYR A 34 4.54 -5.03 -14.69
C TYR A 34 3.73 -5.53 -15.88
N GLY A 35 2.76 -4.72 -16.31
CA GLY A 35 2.10 -4.93 -17.59
C GLY A 35 3.08 -4.81 -18.76
N PRO A 36 2.73 -5.37 -19.93
CA PRO A 36 3.59 -5.38 -21.12
C PRO A 36 3.83 -3.98 -21.71
N GLU A 37 3.22 -2.92 -21.17
CA GLU A 37 3.30 -1.57 -21.70
C GLU A 37 4.62 -0.86 -21.33
N ALA A 38 5.22 -0.16 -22.30
CA ALA A 38 6.56 0.43 -22.16
C ALA A 38 6.66 1.57 -21.13
N ARG A 39 5.56 2.30 -20.83
CA ARG A 39 5.47 3.36 -19.81
C ARG A 39 4.03 3.54 -19.33
N GLY A 40 3.85 3.83 -18.04
CA GLY A 40 2.54 4.12 -17.45
C GLY A 40 1.60 2.90 -17.36
N GLY A 41 2.07 1.71 -17.72
CA GLY A 41 1.32 0.46 -17.64
C GLY A 41 0.93 0.08 -16.22
N SER A 42 0.05 -0.93 -16.12
CA SER A 42 -0.37 -1.49 -14.84
C SER A 42 0.85 -2.04 -14.08
N CYS A 43 0.93 -1.70 -12.80
CA CYS A 43 2.00 -2.15 -11.92
C CYS A 43 1.40 -2.70 -10.63
N SER A 44 1.88 -3.86 -10.20
CA SER A 44 1.50 -4.46 -8.93
C SER A 44 2.71 -4.94 -8.15
N ALA A 45 2.54 -4.94 -6.84
CA ALA A 45 3.51 -5.36 -5.85
C ALA A 45 2.80 -6.15 -4.76
N ASP A 46 3.18 -7.41 -4.60
CA ASP A 46 2.63 -8.32 -3.61
C ASP A 46 3.64 -8.53 -2.49
N VAL A 47 3.11 -8.56 -1.26
CA VAL A 47 3.90 -8.82 -0.05
C VAL A 47 3.17 -9.88 0.75
N ILE A 48 3.84 -11.02 0.95
CA ILE A 48 3.38 -12.09 1.83
C ILE A 48 4.14 -11.93 3.13
N ILE A 49 3.42 -11.82 4.25
CA ILE A 49 3.99 -11.67 5.60
C ILE A 49 3.49 -12.83 6.45
N SER A 50 4.39 -13.48 7.18
CA SER A 50 4.08 -14.66 7.99
C SER A 50 4.99 -14.77 9.22
N THR A 51 4.45 -15.30 10.32
CA THR A 51 5.25 -15.73 11.47
C THR A 51 6.04 -17.02 11.19
N GLU A 52 5.65 -17.77 10.15
CA GLU A 52 6.27 -19.03 9.71
C GLU A 52 6.95 -18.88 8.35
N ALA A 53 7.78 -19.87 7.98
CA ALA A 53 8.46 -19.90 6.69
C ALA A 53 7.46 -19.87 5.51
N ILE A 54 7.80 -19.09 4.48
CA ILE A 54 6.97 -18.91 3.28
C ILE A 54 7.51 -19.79 2.15
N TYR A 55 6.77 -20.82 1.78
CA TYR A 55 7.17 -21.76 0.71
C TYR A 55 6.55 -21.45 -0.66
N TYR A 56 5.45 -20.69 -0.69
CA TYR A 56 4.75 -20.33 -1.92
C TYR A 56 4.75 -18.81 -2.13
N PRO A 57 5.43 -18.28 -3.16
CA PRO A 57 5.68 -16.84 -3.30
C PRO A 57 4.60 -16.08 -4.07
N ARG A 58 3.39 -16.64 -4.28
CA ARG A 58 2.32 -15.95 -5.03
C ARG A 58 1.08 -15.70 -4.17
N VAL A 59 0.46 -14.55 -4.39
CA VAL A 59 -0.81 -14.16 -3.76
C VAL A 59 -1.95 -14.47 -4.73
N ALA A 60 -2.79 -15.45 -4.39
CA ALA A 60 -4.02 -15.72 -5.14
C ALA A 60 -5.17 -14.82 -4.65
N GLN A 61 -5.32 -14.69 -3.32
CA GLN A 61 -6.38 -13.92 -2.68
C GLN A 61 -5.80 -13.03 -1.57
N PRO A 62 -5.58 -11.73 -1.81
CA PRO A 62 -4.99 -10.85 -0.81
C PRO A 62 -5.97 -10.58 0.35
N LYS A 63 -5.47 -10.66 1.59
CA LYS A 63 -6.19 -10.18 2.79
C LYS A 63 -6.30 -8.66 2.83
N VAL A 64 -5.35 -7.96 2.21
CA VAL A 64 -5.32 -6.51 2.06
C VAL A 64 -5.02 -6.18 0.61
N LEU A 65 -6.01 -5.65 -0.11
CA LEU A 65 -5.87 -5.20 -1.49
C LEU A 65 -5.83 -3.68 -1.52
N VAL A 66 -4.81 -3.10 -2.15
CA VAL A 66 -4.67 -1.65 -2.29
C VAL A 66 -4.78 -1.29 -3.76
N LEU A 67 -5.69 -0.38 -4.11
CA LEU A 67 -6.00 0.02 -5.47
C LEU A 67 -5.79 1.54 -5.63
N MET A 68 -4.84 1.91 -6.47
CA MET A 68 -4.50 3.32 -6.76
C MET A 68 -4.80 3.73 -8.20
N SER A 69 -5.58 2.92 -8.93
CA SER A 69 -6.13 3.23 -10.24
C SER A 69 -7.38 2.42 -10.57
N GLU A 70 -8.20 2.94 -11.48
CA GLU A 70 -9.37 2.23 -12.04
C GLU A 70 -8.98 0.92 -12.73
N ASP A 71 -7.89 0.90 -13.49
CA ASP A 71 -7.39 -0.31 -14.16
C ASP A 71 -6.96 -1.38 -13.14
N ALA A 72 -6.33 -0.96 -12.04
CA ALA A 72 -6.01 -1.86 -10.95
C ALA A 72 -7.28 -2.41 -10.29
N LYS A 73 -8.32 -1.58 -10.09
CA LYS A 73 -9.61 -2.03 -9.57
C LYS A 73 -10.24 -3.10 -10.45
N ASN A 74 -10.31 -2.86 -11.76
CA ASN A 74 -10.92 -3.78 -12.70
C ASN A 74 -10.14 -5.10 -12.81
N THR A 75 -8.81 -5.04 -12.71
CA THR A 75 -7.92 -6.20 -12.83
C THR A 75 -7.88 -7.06 -11.55
N TYR A 76 -7.73 -6.42 -10.39
CA TYR A 76 -7.42 -7.12 -9.12
C TYR A 76 -8.60 -7.14 -8.14
N GLY A 77 -9.56 -6.23 -8.26
CA GLY A 77 -10.71 -6.11 -7.37
C GLY A 77 -11.47 -7.43 -7.12
N PRO A 78 -11.76 -8.24 -8.16
CA PRO A 78 -12.45 -9.52 -7.99
C PRO A 78 -11.71 -10.57 -7.15
N ASN A 79 -10.40 -10.42 -6.93
CA ASN A 79 -9.56 -11.46 -6.32
C ASN A 79 -9.40 -11.30 -4.79
N THR A 80 -9.99 -10.29 -4.16
CA THR A 80 -9.84 -10.07 -2.71
C THR A 80 -10.34 -11.26 -1.90
N ALA A 81 -9.60 -11.66 -0.86
CA ALA A 81 -10.02 -12.75 0.03
C ALA A 81 -11.34 -12.41 0.76
N GLU A 82 -12.12 -13.44 1.11
CA GLU A 82 -13.25 -13.27 2.03
C GLU A 82 -12.78 -12.66 3.35
N ASN A 83 -13.57 -11.75 3.92
CA ASN A 83 -13.22 -10.94 5.10
C ASN A 83 -11.95 -10.09 4.94
N GLY A 84 -11.45 -9.95 3.71
CA GLY A 84 -10.34 -9.08 3.36
C GLY A 84 -10.71 -7.60 3.40
N SER A 85 -9.69 -6.76 3.30
CA SER A 85 -9.82 -5.30 3.26
C SER A 85 -9.37 -4.77 1.91
N ILE A 86 -10.17 -3.88 1.32
CA ILE A 86 -9.85 -3.13 0.11
C ILE A 86 -9.61 -1.68 0.53
N LEU A 87 -8.42 -1.17 0.21
CA LEU A 87 -8.02 0.22 0.44
C LEU A 87 -7.92 0.89 -0.93
N ILE A 88 -8.55 2.06 -1.09
CA ILE A 88 -8.53 2.79 -2.35
C ILE A 88 -8.09 4.24 -2.16
N ASP A 89 -7.46 4.78 -3.19
CA ASP A 89 -7.40 6.23 -3.38
C ASP A 89 -8.76 6.72 -3.87
N GLU A 90 -9.52 7.42 -3.02
CA GLU A 90 -10.91 7.81 -3.32
C GLU A 90 -11.05 8.85 -4.45
N ASP A 91 -9.96 9.56 -4.77
CA ASP A 91 -9.94 10.53 -5.87
C ASP A 91 -9.65 9.85 -7.22
N LEU A 92 -9.05 8.66 -7.21
CA LEU A 92 -8.65 7.92 -8.41
C LEU A 92 -9.49 6.69 -8.68
N VAL A 93 -10.18 6.15 -7.68
CA VAL A 93 -10.89 4.88 -7.75
C VAL A 93 -12.29 5.03 -7.18
N GLN A 94 -13.29 4.73 -7.99
CA GLN A 94 -14.69 4.71 -7.61
C GLN A 94 -15.12 3.28 -7.29
N LEU A 95 -15.34 3.02 -6.00
CA LEU A 95 -15.93 1.79 -5.50
C LEU A 95 -16.96 2.16 -4.43
N GLU A 96 -18.23 2.04 -4.75
CA GLU A 96 -19.31 2.33 -3.80
C GLU A 96 -19.55 1.17 -2.84
N GLN A 97 -19.58 -0.05 -3.39
CA GLN A 97 -19.78 -1.28 -2.63
C GLN A 97 -18.64 -2.24 -2.94
N PRO A 98 -17.94 -2.75 -1.92
CA PRO A 98 -16.93 -3.77 -2.16
C PRO A 98 -17.60 -5.14 -2.40
N PRO A 99 -16.87 -6.12 -2.96
CA PRO A 99 -17.36 -7.50 -3.07
C PRO A 99 -17.90 -8.03 -1.73
N LYS A 100 -18.86 -8.97 -1.75
CA LYS A 100 -19.50 -9.48 -0.53
C LYS A 100 -18.47 -9.92 0.52
N ASN A 101 -18.74 -9.59 1.78
CA ASN A 101 -17.91 -9.89 2.94
C ASN A 101 -16.50 -9.28 2.90
N THR A 102 -16.30 -8.13 2.28
CA THR A 102 -15.01 -7.40 2.37
C THR A 102 -15.20 -6.00 2.95
N ARG A 103 -14.16 -5.48 3.61
CA ARG A 103 -14.16 -4.13 4.20
C ARG A 103 -13.61 -3.14 3.20
N LEU A 104 -14.23 -1.97 3.07
CA LEU A 104 -13.77 -0.90 2.19
C LEU A 104 -13.27 0.30 2.99
N TYR A 105 -12.02 0.68 2.74
CA TYR A 105 -11.33 1.81 3.34
C TYR A 105 -10.95 2.80 2.23
N LYS A 106 -11.24 4.09 2.45
CA LYS A 106 -11.10 5.15 1.46
C LYS A 106 -10.26 6.27 2.01
N ILE A 107 -9.18 6.62 1.31
CA ILE A 107 -8.30 7.75 1.63
C ILE A 107 -8.04 8.57 0.36
N PRO A 108 -8.02 9.91 0.43
CA PRO A 108 -7.62 10.74 -0.71
C PRO A 108 -6.09 10.88 -0.75
N SER A 109 -5.37 9.76 -0.91
CA SER A 109 -3.90 9.72 -0.74
C SER A 109 -3.18 10.65 -1.71
N THR A 110 -3.67 10.75 -2.95
CA THR A 110 -3.12 11.63 -3.98
C THR A 110 -3.29 13.10 -3.61
N ARG A 111 -4.49 13.51 -3.18
CA ARG A 111 -4.75 14.88 -2.75
C ARG A 111 -3.96 15.26 -1.50
N ILE A 112 -3.82 14.36 -0.53
CA ILE A 112 -2.96 14.59 0.65
C ILE A 112 -1.50 14.83 0.20
N ALA A 113 -0.96 13.99 -0.68
CA ALA A 113 0.40 14.15 -1.19
C ALA A 113 0.59 15.45 -2.01
N GLU A 114 -0.42 15.86 -2.77
CA GLU A 114 -0.44 17.14 -3.50
C GLU A 114 -0.41 18.34 -2.54
N ASN A 115 -1.18 18.30 -1.45
CA ASN A 115 -1.17 19.34 -0.41
C ASN A 115 0.18 19.43 0.33
N LEU A 116 0.92 18.33 0.42
CA LEU A 116 2.31 18.30 0.92
C LEU A 116 3.34 18.79 -0.13
N GLY A 117 2.87 19.17 -1.32
CA GLY A 117 3.68 19.77 -2.39
C GLY A 117 4.29 18.77 -3.36
N ARG A 118 4.10 17.45 -3.19
CA ARG A 118 4.63 16.43 -4.12
C ARG A 118 3.71 15.21 -4.23
N LYS A 119 2.94 15.14 -5.32
CA LYS A 119 2.09 13.97 -5.66
C LYS A 119 2.82 12.61 -5.59
N ILE A 120 4.12 12.58 -5.88
CA ILE A 120 4.92 11.33 -5.93
C ILE A 120 4.99 10.59 -4.58
N VAL A 121 4.66 11.23 -3.45
CA VAL A 121 4.64 10.58 -2.12
C VAL A 121 3.28 10.00 -1.73
N ALA A 122 2.31 9.95 -2.64
CA ALA A 122 0.99 9.35 -2.40
C ALA A 122 1.07 7.89 -1.94
N ASN A 123 2.06 7.14 -2.41
CA ASN A 123 2.32 5.78 -1.96
C ASN A 123 2.74 5.71 -0.48
N ILE A 124 3.46 6.72 0.02
CA ILE A 124 3.86 6.80 1.42
C ILE A 124 2.68 7.19 2.31
N VAL A 125 1.80 8.08 1.83
CA VAL A 125 0.50 8.34 2.49
C VAL A 125 -0.29 7.04 2.60
N MET A 126 -0.35 6.26 1.53
CA MET A 126 -1.03 4.97 1.53
C MET A 126 -0.39 3.95 2.49
N LEU A 127 0.94 3.94 2.66
CA LEU A 127 1.62 3.12 3.68
C LEU A 127 1.23 3.53 5.11
N GLY A 128 1.12 4.83 5.37
CA GLY A 128 0.58 5.34 6.65
C GLY A 128 -0.81 4.82 6.90
N PHE A 129 -1.68 4.92 5.89
CA PHE A 129 -3.06 4.47 5.98
C PHE A 129 -3.17 2.95 6.19
N ILE A 130 -2.41 2.14 5.45
CA ILE A 130 -2.30 0.68 5.65
C ILE A 130 -1.92 0.37 7.10
N THR A 131 -0.91 1.07 7.63
CA THR A 131 -0.42 0.86 8.99
C THR A 131 -1.52 1.11 10.01
N ALA A 132 -2.30 2.20 9.85
CA ALA A 132 -3.40 2.53 10.75
C ALA A 132 -4.54 1.50 10.71
N VAL A 133 -5.06 1.19 9.50
CA VAL A 133 -6.30 0.40 9.40
C VAL A 133 -6.09 -1.12 9.50
N THR A 134 -4.85 -1.60 9.30
CA THR A 134 -4.56 -3.04 9.33
C THR A 134 -3.82 -3.49 10.59
N GLY A 135 -2.98 -2.63 11.18
CA GLY A 135 -2.13 -2.99 12.32
C GLY A 135 -1.13 -4.12 12.04
N ILE A 136 -0.92 -4.52 10.78
CA ILE A 136 -0.03 -5.65 10.42
C ILE A 136 1.42 -5.34 10.78
N ILE A 137 1.82 -4.07 10.61
CA ILE A 137 3.15 -3.56 10.90
C ILE A 137 3.01 -2.40 11.87
N GLY A 138 3.90 -2.33 12.87
CA GLY A 138 3.93 -1.23 13.82
C GLY A 138 4.34 0.09 13.18
N TYR A 139 3.80 1.19 13.72
CA TYR A 139 4.08 2.56 13.25
C TYR A 139 5.58 2.87 13.18
N GLU A 140 6.33 2.55 14.24
CA GLU A 140 7.78 2.79 14.30
C GLU A 140 8.57 1.91 13.31
N SER A 141 8.16 0.66 13.14
CA SER A 141 8.78 -0.28 12.20
C SER A 141 8.61 0.19 10.76
N MET A 142 7.42 0.71 10.42
CA MET A 142 7.16 1.28 9.10
C MET A 142 8.00 2.54 8.85
N LYS A 143 8.11 3.45 9.83
CA LYS A 143 8.96 4.65 9.71
C LYS A 143 10.42 4.31 9.45
N LYS A 144 10.97 3.34 10.19
CA LYS A 144 12.34 2.86 9.97
C LYS A 144 12.54 2.30 8.56
N ALA A 145 11.57 1.52 8.06
CA ALA A 145 11.61 0.98 6.69
C ALA A 145 11.51 2.05 5.61
N ILE A 146 10.69 3.08 5.81
CA ILE A 146 10.58 4.23 4.92
C ILE A 146 11.93 4.94 4.85
N LEU A 147 12.50 5.34 5.99
CA LEU A 147 13.78 6.04 6.06
C LEU A 147 14.93 5.27 5.40
N ALA A 148 14.94 3.94 5.53
CA ALA A 148 15.94 3.08 4.91
C ALA A 148 15.75 2.87 3.39
N SER A 149 14.65 3.34 2.79
CA SER A 149 14.30 3.04 1.40
C SER A 149 14.10 4.27 0.51
N ILE A 150 13.94 5.45 1.10
CA ILE A 150 13.75 6.70 0.37
C ILE A 150 15.09 7.36 0.00
N PRO A 151 15.14 8.23 -1.02
CA PRO A 151 16.33 8.99 -1.35
C PRO A 151 16.74 9.95 -0.21
N PRO A 152 18.05 10.14 0.02
CA PRO A 152 18.54 11.13 0.98
C PRO A 152 18.00 12.54 0.70
N GLY A 153 17.72 13.31 1.74
CA GLY A 153 17.18 14.66 1.65
C GLY A 153 15.66 14.73 1.41
N THR A 154 14.98 13.58 1.39
CA THR A 154 13.51 13.51 1.26
C THR A 154 12.80 13.04 2.54
N GLU A 155 13.55 12.89 3.64
CA GLU A 155 13.10 12.29 4.90
C GLU A 155 11.91 13.04 5.49
N LYS A 156 12.04 14.35 5.67
CA LYS A 156 10.98 15.19 6.28
C LYS A 156 9.66 15.06 5.53
N LEU A 157 9.70 15.10 4.19
CA LEU A 157 8.51 15.02 3.36
C LEU A 157 7.85 13.64 3.45
N ASN A 158 8.63 12.56 3.33
CA ASN A 158 8.08 11.21 3.37
C ASN A 158 7.55 10.85 4.75
N LEU A 159 8.22 11.27 5.83
CA LEU A 159 7.69 11.08 7.19
C LEU A 159 6.39 11.85 7.42
N SER A 160 6.31 13.10 6.94
CA SER A 160 5.07 13.88 7.01
C SER A 160 3.95 13.20 6.22
N ALA A 161 4.24 12.70 5.01
CA ALA A 161 3.27 11.96 4.19
C ALA A 161 2.76 10.68 4.89
N PHE A 162 3.67 9.94 5.51
CA PHE A 162 3.31 8.75 6.29
C PHE A 162 2.41 9.11 7.47
N ASP A 163 2.77 10.15 8.23
CA ASP A 163 2.03 10.59 9.40
C ASP A 163 0.62 11.06 9.04
N GLU A 164 0.46 11.83 7.95
CA GLU A 164 -0.86 12.24 7.44
C GLU A 164 -1.73 11.04 7.08
N GLY A 165 -1.17 10.03 6.39
CA GLY A 165 -1.90 8.82 6.05
C GLY A 165 -2.32 8.00 7.28
N TYR A 166 -1.42 7.88 8.27
CA TYR A 166 -1.68 7.17 9.52
C TYR A 166 -2.75 7.87 10.36
N ASN A 167 -2.63 9.19 10.53
CA ASN A 167 -3.60 10.00 11.28
C ASN A 167 -4.98 10.01 10.61
N TYR A 168 -5.03 10.05 9.28
CA TYR A 168 -6.27 9.93 8.53
C TYR A 168 -6.96 8.57 8.80
N GLY A 169 -6.19 7.49 8.80
CA GLY A 169 -6.68 6.15 9.13
C GLY A 169 -7.31 6.09 10.52
N ASN A 170 -6.57 6.49 11.55
CA ASN A 170 -7.05 6.45 12.94
C ASN A 170 -8.25 7.36 13.22
N SER A 171 -8.34 8.51 12.54
CA SER A 171 -9.46 9.44 12.74
C SER A 171 -10.75 9.00 12.03
N LYS A 172 -10.64 8.42 10.83
CA LYS A 172 -11.80 8.00 10.02
C LYS A 172 -12.25 6.56 10.31
N TYR A 173 -11.32 5.70 10.73
CA TYR A 173 -11.54 4.27 10.96
C TYR A 173 -10.96 3.84 12.31
N PRO A 174 -11.60 4.22 13.43
CA PRO A 174 -11.15 3.86 14.77
C PRO A 174 -11.32 2.37 15.10
#